data_AF-A0A2N5YZ67-F1
#
_entry.id   AF-A0A2N5YZ67-F1
#
_cell.length_a   1.000
_cell.length_b   1.000
_cell.length_c   1.000
_cell.angle_alpha   90.00
_cell.angle_beta   90.00
_cell.angle_gamma   90.00
#
_symmetry.space_group_name_H-M   'P 1'
#
loop_
_entity.id
_entity.type
_entity.pdbx_description
1 polymer ?
#
loop_
_entity_poly.entity_id
_entity_poly.type
_entity_poly.pdbx_seq_one_letter_code
_entity_poly.pdbx_strand_id
1 'polypeptide(L)' 'MKTITILLLSLIFSLYSYSQGIEHGVPALKNYSPKDYGQESQNFSLLQDQNSIMYFGNSNGIMEFDNTNWRIAKVN' A
#
# COMPACT_ATOMS: atom_id res chain seq x y z
N MET A 1 51.86 -9.35 -17.53
CA MET A 1 50.74 -10.32 -17.56
C MET A 1 49.91 -10.31 -16.27
N LYS A 2 50.50 -10.49 -15.09
CA LYS A 2 49.77 -10.50 -13.80
C LYS A 2 48.90 -9.25 -13.55
N THR A 3 49.40 -8.06 -13.84
CA THR A 3 48.63 -6.80 -13.70
C THR A 3 47.40 -6.76 -14.60
N ILE A 4 47.53 -7.23 -15.85
CA ILE A 4 46.41 -7.32 -16.80
C ILE A 4 45.39 -8.35 -16.30
N THR A 5 45.84 -9.48 -15.77
CA THR A 5 44.96 -10.48 -15.17
C THR A 5 44.18 -9.94 -13.98
N ILE A 6 44.82 -9.16 -13.10
CA ILE A 6 44.16 -8.55 -11.93
C ILE A 6 43.10 -7.52 -12.38
N LEU A 7 43.40 -6.71 -13.39
CA LEU A 7 42.46 -5.73 -13.95
C LEU A 7 41.25 -6.39 -14.62
N LEU A 8 41.48 -7.50 -15.34
CA LEU A 8 40.39 -8.30 -15.92
C LEU A 8 39.52 -8.91 -14.83
N LEU A 9 40.13 -9.42 -13.75
CA LEU A 9 39.38 -10.02 -12.66
C LEU A 9 38.53 -8.99 -11.91
N SER A 10 39.08 -7.81 -11.62
CA SER A 10 38.32 -6.73 -10.97
C SER A 10 37.16 -6.22 -11.83
N LEU A 11 37.32 -6.19 -13.15
CA LEU A 11 36.25 -5.83 -14.10
C LEU A 11 35.14 -6.87 -14.13
N ILE A 12 35.45 -8.16 -13.99
CA ILE A 12 34.44 -9.23 -13.92
C ILE A 12 33.67 -9.16 -12.60
N PHE A 13 34.35 -8.86 -11.48
CA PHE A 13 33.69 -8.74 -10.17
C PHE A 13 32.73 -7.55 -10.07
N SER A 14 32.97 -6.45 -10.78
CA SER A 14 32.06 -5.30 -10.76
C SER A 14 30.71 -5.59 -11.44
N LEU A 15 30.66 -6.54 -12.37
CA LEU A 15 29.41 -6.93 -13.06
C LEU A 15 28.40 -7.65 -12.15
N TYR A 16 28.85 -8.21 -11.03
CA TYR A 16 28.02 -8.94 -10.07
C TYR A 16 27.77 -8.16 -8.77
N SER A 17 28.18 -6.89 -8.72
CA SER A 17 28.01 -6.04 -7.53
C SER A 17 26.68 -5.29 -7.60
N TYR A 18 25.67 -5.77 -6.87
CA TYR A 18 24.42 -5.04 -6.64
C TYR A 18 24.47 -4.38 -5.25
N SER A 19 24.39 -3.04 -5.20
CA SER A 19 24.40 -2.25 -3.95
C SER A 19 23.22 -1.28 -3.84
N GLN A 20 22.30 -1.29 -4.80
CA GLN A 20 21.11 -0.43 -4.77
C GLN A 20 19.99 -1.19 -4.06
N GLY A 21 19.68 -0.82 -2.82
CA GLY A 21 18.43 -1.22 -2.18
C GLY A 21 17.25 -0.64 -2.97
N ILE A 22 16.18 -1.42 -3.13
CA ILE A 22 14.95 -0.91 -3.75
C ILE A 22 14.35 0.12 -2.79
N GLU A 23 14.32 1.39 -3.20
CA GLU A 23 13.58 2.42 -2.49
C GLU A 23 12.10 2.29 -2.85
N HIS A 24 11.29 1.80 -1.91
CA HIS A 24 9.83 1.64 -2.11
C HIS A 24 9.07 2.98 -2.07
N GLY A 25 9.74 4.08 -1.73
CA GLY A 25 9.12 5.38 -1.50
C GLY A 25 8.13 5.36 -0.33
N VAL A 26 7.45 6.49 -0.13
CA VAL A 26 6.30 6.58 0.78
C VAL A 26 5.05 6.34 -0.07
N PRO A 27 4.18 5.35 0.28
CA PRO A 27 2.95 5.16 -0.46
C PRO A 27 2.07 6.41 -0.39
N ALA A 28 1.33 6.68 -1.46
CA ALA A 28 0.36 7.77 -1.44
C ALA A 28 -0.70 7.49 -0.36
N LEU A 29 -0.74 8.34 0.67
CA LEU A 29 -1.71 8.27 1.75
C LEU A 29 -2.89 9.19 1.43
N LYS A 30 -4.09 8.64 1.45
CA LYS A 30 -5.34 9.40 1.35
C LYS A 30 -6.12 9.22 2.64
N ASN A 31 -6.35 10.33 3.34
CA ASN A 31 -7.18 10.35 4.54
C ASN A 31 -8.62 10.68 4.17
N TYR A 32 -9.57 9.99 4.81
CA TYR A 32 -11.00 10.29 4.73
C TYR A 32 -11.47 10.72 6.12
N SER A 33 -11.93 11.96 6.22
CA SER A 33 -12.52 12.52 7.42
C SER A 33 -13.98 12.09 7.58
N PRO A 34 -14.58 12.25 8.77
CA PRO A 34 -16.01 12.00 9.00
C PRO A 34 -16.92 12.76 8.03
N LYS A 35 -16.48 13.94 7.57
CA LYS A 35 -17.21 14.73 6.57
C LYS A 35 -17.21 14.07 5.18
N ASP A 36 -16.17 13.31 4.84
CA ASP A 36 -16.03 12.68 3.52
C ASP A 36 -16.94 11.45 3.39
N TYR A 37 -17.09 10.66 4.46
CA TYR A 37 -17.97 9.48 4.47
C TYR A 37 -19.35 9.73 5.09
N GLY A 38 -19.56 10.89 5.71
CA GLY A 38 -20.86 11.36 6.20
C GLY A 38 -21.41 10.61 7.41
N GLN A 39 -20.56 9.99 8.23
CA GLN A 39 -20.94 9.23 9.44
C GLN A 39 -20.10 9.63 10.65
N GLU A 40 -20.31 8.96 11.79
CA GLU A 40 -19.58 9.22 13.03
C GLU A 40 -18.07 8.96 12.90
N SER A 41 -17.27 9.62 13.73
CA SER A 41 -15.81 9.58 13.61
C SER A 41 -15.14 8.26 14.02
N GLN A 42 -15.88 7.40 14.72
CA GLN A 42 -15.34 6.17 15.32
C GLN A 42 -15.57 4.97 14.42
N ASN A 43 -14.47 4.31 14.03
CA ASN A 43 -14.47 3.05 13.31
C ASN A 43 -13.82 1.97 14.18
N PHE A 44 -14.47 0.83 14.35
CA PHE A 44 -14.10 -0.23 15.29
C PHE A 44 -13.51 -1.47 14.61
N SER A 45 -13.80 -1.66 13.32
CA SER A 45 -13.35 -2.81 12.55
C SER A 45 -13.22 -2.46 11.07
N LEU A 46 -12.37 -3.20 10.36
CA LEU A 46 -12.21 -3.09 8.92
C LEU A 46 -12.02 -4.47 8.29
N LEU A 47 -12.53 -4.66 7.07
CA LEU A 47 -12.20 -5.81 6.21
C LEU A 47 -12.32 -5.41 4.73
N GLN A 48 -11.76 -6.24 3.86
CA GLN A 48 -11.93 -6.13 2.41
C GLN A 48 -12.55 -7.42 1.87
N ASP A 49 -13.50 -7.31 0.95
CA ASP A 49 -14.04 -8.47 0.25
C ASP A 49 -13.23 -8.82 -1.02
N GLN A 50 -13.60 -9.92 -1.68
CA GLN A 50 -12.97 -10.36 -2.93
C GLN A 50 -13.18 -9.41 -4.13
N ASN A 51 -14.16 -8.50 -4.05
CA ASN A 51 -14.45 -7.50 -5.07
C ASN A 51 -13.75 -6.16 -4.80
N SER A 52 -12.79 -6.15 -3.86
CA SER A 52 -12.07 -4.96 -3.42
C SER A 52 -12.93 -3.87 -2.77
N ILE A 53 -14.12 -4.23 -2.25
CA ILE A 53 -14.94 -3.33 -1.44
C ILE A 53 -14.40 -3.35 -0.01
N MET A 54 -14.16 -2.17 0.53
CA MET A 54 -13.75 -1.99 1.92
C MET A 54 -14.97 -1.81 2.81
N TYR A 55 -15.01 -2.52 3.94
CA TYR A 55 -16.07 -2.44 4.93
C TYR A 55 -15.51 -1.90 6.24
N PHE A 56 -16.25 -1.00 6.88
CA PHE A 56 -15.87 -0.38 8.15
C PHE A 56 -17.02 -0.46 9.15
N GLY A 57 -16.78 -1.06 10.32
CA GLY A 57 -17.74 -1.02 11.42
C GLY A 57 -17.70 0.35 12.10
N ASN A 58 -18.80 1.10 12.03
CA ASN A 58 -18.93 2.45 12.57
C ASN A 58 -20.05 2.51 13.62
N SER A 59 -20.07 3.54 14.47
CA SER A 59 -21.15 3.76 15.44
C SER A 59 -22.54 3.85 14.78
N ASN A 60 -22.63 4.29 13.52
CA ASN A 60 -23.89 4.40 12.77
C ASN A 60 -24.23 3.16 11.92
N GLY A 61 -23.42 2.10 11.97
CA GLY A 61 -23.63 0.87 11.19
C GLY A 61 -22.40 0.47 10.37
N ILE A 62 -22.58 -0.41 9.40
CA ILE A 62 -21.49 -0.88 8.53
C ILE A 62 -21.43 0.04 7.30
N MET A 63 -20.26 0.62 7.05
CA MET A 63 -20.00 1.42 5.85
C MET A 63 -19.28 0.59 4.79
N GLU A 64 -19.64 0.80 3.53
CA GLU A 64 -18.97 0.28 2.33
C GLU A 64 -18.25 1.41 1.59
N PHE A 65 -17.05 1.12 1.10
CA PHE A 65 -16.27 2.00 0.24
C PHE A 65 -15.76 1.26 -1.00
N ASP A 66 -16.10 1.77 -2.18
CA ASP A 66 -15.79 1.17 -3.50
C ASP A 66 -14.59 1.81 -4.22
N ASN A 67 -13.70 2.47 -3.46
CA ASN A 67 -12.62 3.35 -3.92
C ASN A 67 -13.06 4.75 -4.38
N THR A 68 -14.35 5.00 -4.55
CA THR A 68 -14.88 6.32 -4.94
C THR A 68 -15.96 6.83 -4.00
N ASN A 69 -16.93 5.99 -3.66
CA ASN A 69 -18.15 6.37 -2.95
C ASN A 69 -18.25 5.63 -1.62
N TRP A 70 -18.85 6.32 -0.65
CA TRP A 70 -19.21 5.79 0.66
C TRP A 70 -20.72 5.56 0.76
N ARG A 71 -21.14 4.47 1.40
CA ARG A 71 -22.56 4.18 1.67
C ARG A 71 -22.72 3.29 2.90
N ILE A 72 -23.88 3.36 3.54
CA ILE A 72 -24.26 2.38 4.56
C ILE A 72 -24.64 1.07 3.87
N ALA A 73 -24.08 -0.04 4.35
CA ALA A 73 -24.39 -1.38 3.88
C ALA A 73 -25.87 -1.69 4.16
N LYS A 74 -26.55 -2.24 3.17
CA LYS A 74 -27.94 -2.67 3.33
C LYS A 74 -27.95 -4.02 4.03
N VAL A 75 -28.76 -4.12 5.08
CA VAL A 75 -29.13 -5.42 5.66
C VAL A 75 -30.44 -5.81 5.00
N ASN A 76 -30.45 -6.96 4.30
CA ASN A 76 -31.66 -7.57 3.77
C ASN A 76 -32.30 -8.47 4.83
#